data_AF-A0A8S9BHM7-F1
#
_entry.id   AF-A0A8S9BHM7-F1
#
_cell.length_a   1.000
_cell.length_b   1.000
_cell.length_c   1.000
_cell.angle_alpha   90.00
_cell.angle_beta   90.00
_cell.angle_gamma   90.00
#
_symmetry.space_group_name_H-M   'P 1'
#
loop_
_entity.id
_entity.type
_entity.pdbx_description
1 polymer ?
#
loop_
_entity_poly.entity_id
_entity_poly.type
_entity_poly.pdbx_seq_one_letter_code
_entity_poly.pdbx_strand_id
1 'polypeptide(L)'
;MRRNVGGSPRQSKDPSGWPTRQKHKRRTRARPETEPEPVDMRLLQNPPSRAVVPYTPKTELEDSDLRFLIYHCKYHPTNESLVHRADESDVTVISKETVTNVGPRFEWFPLAVRDEAFFHALISSTSSHAAYLQQVELPPSFFFHRGTAIQLLNERIARGAHDEGTINTVAVFCQQESFEGRAEKALTHINGLLQIVSAAGGPHSQELSPHTRRHVYLTDLAASIALMSKPLLRPALDVTDPEKYFRKPSAITASHAKTFGVRLYNFSNSTLSDHAATVLWGLRNVSEILQTIRNGTERLDTPLATDIQFTDRVEVLERLIHPLWYVDDPVAPQHPIFRTFGWACCIYIYTTLRELPKELGMNAMLANRIKVALELCPDLNVLLATFQDLLLWQMFVCGRVADFRDRPFFAQQATKILMIRKIEDPDEIMATAMSFLWPERQVDDGEAQYGEGSTPTKPGNERRD
;
A
#
# COMPACT_ATOMS: atom_id res chain seq x y z
N MET A 1 51.83 -5.25 56.27
CA MET A 1 50.86 -4.99 57.36
C MET A 1 49.54 -5.62 56.95
N ARG A 2 49.14 -6.77 57.51
CA ARG A 2 48.14 -6.94 58.60
C ARG A 2 46.87 -6.09 58.33
N ARG A 3 45.62 -6.59 58.19
CA ARG A 3 44.87 -7.74 58.77
C ARG A 3 43.85 -8.26 57.70
N ASN A 4 43.50 -9.56 57.54
CA ASN A 4 42.68 -10.46 58.40
C ASN A 4 41.29 -9.82 58.73
N VAL A 5 40.09 -10.42 58.58
CA VAL A 5 39.53 -11.80 58.73
C VAL A 5 38.15 -11.76 58.01
N GLY A 6 37.68 -12.71 57.18
CA GLY A 6 37.20 -14.06 57.53
C GLY A 6 35.77 -14.06 58.09
N GLY A 7 34.80 -14.62 57.36
CA GLY A 7 33.41 -14.81 57.82
C GLY A 7 32.60 -15.75 56.91
N SER A 8 32.25 -16.91 57.46
CA SER A 8 31.63 -18.11 56.86
C SER A 8 30.29 -17.95 56.10
N PRO A 9 29.91 -18.95 55.28
CA PRO A 9 28.67 -18.95 54.51
C PRO A 9 27.46 -19.37 55.36
N ARG A 10 26.40 -18.55 55.33
CA ARG A 10 25.09 -18.91 55.89
C ARG A 10 24.32 -19.78 54.89
N GLN A 11 24.05 -21.01 55.30
CA GLN A 11 23.00 -21.86 54.75
C GLN A 11 21.64 -21.15 54.87
N SER A 12 21.02 -20.84 53.75
CA SER A 12 19.60 -20.46 53.69
C SER A 12 18.76 -21.71 53.55
N LYS A 13 17.93 -21.95 54.58
CA LYS A 13 16.89 -22.95 54.62
C LYS A 13 15.77 -22.60 53.63
N ASP A 14 15.30 -23.62 52.92
CA ASP A 14 13.99 -23.63 52.26
C ASP A 14 12.88 -23.23 53.23
N PRO A 15 11.88 -22.50 52.72
CA PRO A 15 10.53 -22.79 53.16
C PRO A 15 9.54 -22.94 52.00
N SER A 16 8.74 -23.99 52.15
CA SER A 16 7.30 -24.00 51.93
C SER A 16 6.76 -23.93 50.49
N GLY A 17 6.17 -25.07 50.12
CA GLY A 17 5.23 -25.28 49.03
C GLY A 17 4.28 -24.13 48.75
N TRP A 18 4.23 -23.79 47.47
CA TRP A 18 3.21 -22.94 46.88
C TRP A 18 1.98 -23.80 46.60
N PRO A 19 0.77 -23.41 47.03
CA PRO A 19 -0.44 -24.15 46.72
C PRO A 19 -0.77 -23.96 45.23
N THR A 20 -0.85 -25.09 44.53
CA THR A 20 -1.34 -25.18 43.14
C THR A 20 -2.77 -24.66 43.09
N ARG A 21 -2.93 -23.40 42.68
CA ARG A 21 -4.23 -22.76 42.51
C ARG A 21 -4.88 -23.34 41.25
N GLN A 22 -5.65 -24.41 41.43
CA GLN A 22 -6.56 -24.93 40.40
C GLN A 22 -7.51 -23.79 39.97
N LYS A 23 -7.26 -23.24 38.77
CA LYS A 23 -8.21 -22.35 38.11
C LYS A 23 -9.40 -23.19 37.68
N HIS A 24 -10.48 -23.17 38.47
CA HIS A 24 -11.79 -23.59 38.00
C HIS A 24 -12.12 -22.81 36.73
N LYS A 25 -12.18 -23.52 35.59
CA LYS A 25 -12.80 -23.03 34.35
C LYS A 25 -14.25 -22.69 34.67
N ARG A 26 -14.50 -21.41 34.96
CA ARG A 26 -15.84 -20.83 34.99
C ARG A 26 -16.35 -20.90 33.55
N ARG A 27 -17.23 -21.87 33.26
CA ARG A 27 -18.06 -21.90 32.04
C ARG A 27 -18.72 -20.53 31.92
N THR A 28 -18.28 -19.73 30.96
CA THR A 28 -19.00 -18.54 30.50
C THR A 28 -20.33 -19.01 29.96
N ARG A 29 -21.39 -18.77 30.73
CA ARG A 29 -22.77 -18.98 30.32
C ARG A 29 -23.01 -18.05 29.12
N ALA A 30 -23.36 -18.62 27.98
CA ALA A 30 -23.68 -17.86 26.78
C ALA A 30 -24.68 -16.76 27.13
N ARG A 31 -24.29 -15.51 26.88
CA ARG A 31 -25.17 -14.35 27.01
C ARG A 31 -26.27 -14.54 25.96
N PRO A 32 -27.57 -14.49 26.34
CA PRO A 32 -28.65 -14.60 25.38
C PRO A 32 -28.45 -13.55 24.29
N GLU A 33 -28.63 -13.95 23.04
CA GLU A 33 -28.65 -13.06 21.89
C GLU A 33 -29.66 -11.95 22.17
N THR A 34 -29.16 -10.76 22.50
CA THR A 34 -29.98 -9.55 22.63
C THR A 34 -30.59 -9.30 21.26
N GLU A 35 -31.92 -9.35 21.18
CA GLU A 35 -32.66 -8.91 20.00
C GLU A 35 -32.14 -7.52 19.58
N PRO A 36 -31.88 -7.30 18.29
CA PRO A 36 -31.37 -6.02 17.82
C PRO A 36 -32.38 -4.92 18.17
N GLU A 37 -31.93 -3.89 18.88
CA GLU A 37 -32.79 -2.75 19.20
C GLU A 37 -33.36 -2.16 17.91
N PRO A 38 -34.66 -1.80 17.90
CA PRO A 38 -35.29 -1.21 16.73
C PRO A 38 -34.57 0.09 16.36
N VAL A 39 -34.13 0.17 15.10
CA VAL A 39 -33.45 1.34 14.54
C VAL A 39 -34.36 2.56 14.69
N ASP A 40 -33.88 3.61 15.37
CA ASP A 40 -34.63 4.85 15.54
C ASP A 40 -34.90 5.48 14.16
N MET A 41 -36.16 5.49 13.76
CA MET A 41 -36.63 6.03 12.47
C MET A 41 -36.26 7.51 12.29
N ARG A 42 -35.95 8.25 13.36
CA ARG A 42 -35.47 9.64 13.27
C ARG A 42 -34.07 9.75 12.66
N LEU A 43 -33.28 8.68 12.70
CA LEU A 43 -31.96 8.59 12.06
C LEU A 43 -32.06 8.44 10.54
N LEU A 44 -33.26 8.21 9.97
CA LEU A 44 -33.47 8.00 8.54
C LEU A 44 -33.69 9.31 7.76
N GLN A 45 -33.82 10.46 8.42
CA GLN A 45 -33.98 11.74 7.73
C GLN A 45 -32.62 12.38 7.51
N ASN A 46 -32.06 12.19 6.30
CA ASN A 46 -30.87 12.92 5.90
C ASN A 46 -31.18 14.42 5.78
N PRO A 47 -30.51 15.30 6.53
CA PRO A 47 -30.61 16.72 6.28
C PRO A 47 -30.06 17.03 4.87
N PRO A 48 -30.66 17.96 4.12
CA PRO A 48 -30.20 18.28 2.77
C PRO A 48 -28.75 18.76 2.80
N SER A 49 -27.93 18.23 1.90
CA SER A 49 -26.54 18.68 1.70
C SER A 49 -26.55 20.17 1.33
N ARG A 50 -25.98 21.01 2.19
CA ARG A 50 -25.83 22.43 1.90
C ARG A 50 -24.59 22.57 1.01
N ALA A 51 -24.81 22.88 -0.27
CA ALA A 51 -23.72 23.22 -1.18
C ALA A 51 -22.86 24.31 -0.53
N VAL A 52 -21.54 24.09 -0.50
CA VAL A 52 -20.61 25.07 0.06
C VAL A 52 -20.75 26.35 -0.78
N VAL A 53 -20.89 27.50 -0.11
CA VAL A 53 -20.66 28.79 -0.76
C VAL A 53 -19.27 28.71 -1.38
N PRO A 54 -19.04 29.12 -2.64
CA PRO A 54 -17.73 29.05 -3.26
C PRO A 54 -16.66 29.50 -2.28
N TYR A 55 -15.60 28.68 -2.09
CA TYR A 55 -14.50 29.03 -1.21
C TYR A 55 -14.10 30.49 -1.46
N THR A 56 -14.32 31.32 -0.44
CA THR A 56 -14.00 32.74 -0.50
C THR A 56 -12.86 32.93 0.50
N PRO A 57 -11.61 32.98 0.03
CA PRO A 57 -10.44 33.10 0.92
C PRO A 57 -10.59 34.35 1.78
N LYS A 58 -10.24 34.27 3.07
CA LYS A 58 -10.30 35.44 3.96
C LYS A 58 -9.14 36.40 3.72
N THR A 59 -8.04 35.88 3.17
CA THR A 59 -6.83 36.64 2.87
C THR A 59 -6.20 36.16 1.57
N GLU A 60 -5.42 37.02 0.91
CA GLU A 60 -4.65 36.66 -0.30
C GLU A 60 -3.61 35.56 -0.03
N LEU A 61 -3.06 35.50 1.20
CA LEU A 61 -2.13 34.44 1.60
C LEU A 61 -2.83 33.08 1.66
N GLU A 62 -4.05 33.03 2.21
CA GLU A 62 -4.86 31.82 2.27
C GLU A 62 -5.26 31.32 0.87
N ASP A 63 -5.63 32.25 -0.03
CA ASP A 63 -5.88 31.94 -1.44
C ASP A 63 -4.61 31.42 -2.13
N SER A 64 -3.47 32.05 -1.86
CA SER A 64 -2.17 31.64 -2.40
C SER A 64 -1.75 30.26 -1.91
N ASP A 65 -1.93 29.94 -0.63
CA ASP A 65 -1.61 28.63 -0.05
C ASP A 65 -2.56 27.54 -0.54
N LEU A 66 -3.86 27.84 -0.67
CA LEU A 66 -4.81 26.90 -1.25
C LEU A 66 -4.53 26.68 -2.74
N ARG A 67 -4.23 27.75 -3.48
CA ARG A 67 -3.79 27.66 -4.88
C ARG A 67 -2.46 26.94 -4.99
N PHE A 68 -1.55 27.08 -4.04
CA PHE A 68 -0.32 26.31 -3.99
C PHE A 68 -0.62 24.82 -3.80
N LEU A 69 -1.48 24.47 -2.85
CA LEU A 69 -1.92 23.09 -2.62
C LEU A 69 -2.68 22.48 -3.82
N ILE A 70 -3.42 23.30 -4.58
CA ILE A 70 -4.22 22.85 -5.74
C ILE A 70 -3.42 22.88 -7.06
N TYR A 71 -2.57 23.89 -7.27
CA TYR A 71 -1.94 24.22 -8.55
C TYR A 71 -0.41 24.07 -8.60
N HIS A 72 0.30 23.99 -7.46
CA HIS A 72 1.76 23.86 -7.51
C HIS A 72 2.24 22.48 -7.99
N CYS A 73 1.34 21.53 -8.20
CA CYS A 73 1.61 20.30 -8.96
C CYS A 73 1.66 20.49 -10.49
N LYS A 74 1.57 21.71 -11.03
CA LYS A 74 1.53 21.96 -12.49
C LYS A 74 2.67 22.83 -13.02
N TYR A 75 3.52 23.41 -12.17
CA TYR A 75 4.47 24.44 -12.58
C TYR A 75 5.88 24.15 -12.08
N HIS A 76 6.61 23.31 -12.81
CA HIS A 76 8.05 23.50 -12.91
C HIS A 76 8.29 24.34 -14.18
N PRO A 77 8.62 25.64 -14.08
CA PRO A 77 9.02 26.39 -15.25
C PRO A 77 10.29 25.75 -15.80
N THR A 78 10.25 25.48 -17.10
CA THR A 78 11.38 25.09 -17.93
C THR A 78 12.49 26.12 -17.77
N ASN A 79 13.51 25.81 -16.97
CA ASN A 79 14.85 26.30 -17.23
C ASN A 79 15.55 25.27 -18.10
N GLU A 80 15.89 25.67 -19.32
CA GLU A 80 16.67 24.93 -20.30
C GLU A 80 18.13 24.68 -19.86
N SER A 81 18.35 24.11 -18.67
CA SER A 81 19.64 23.52 -18.34
C SER A 81 19.49 22.01 -18.20
N LEU A 82 19.68 21.37 -19.34
CA LEU A 82 19.97 19.96 -19.53
C LEU A 82 20.86 19.38 -18.43
N VAL A 83 20.38 18.28 -17.82
CA VAL A 83 21.03 16.97 -17.63
C VAL A 83 20.72 16.38 -16.23
N HIS A 84 19.82 15.40 -16.24
CA HIS A 84 19.62 14.30 -15.28
C HIS A 84 19.40 14.61 -13.78
N ARG A 85 18.15 14.90 -13.41
CA ARG A 85 17.49 14.28 -12.24
C ARG A 85 15.98 14.22 -12.49
N ALA A 86 15.54 13.20 -13.21
CA ALA A 86 14.13 12.89 -13.42
C ALA A 86 13.52 12.10 -12.24
N ASP A 87 13.95 12.37 -10.99
CA ASP A 87 13.53 11.62 -9.80
C ASP A 87 12.81 12.51 -8.76
N GLU A 88 12.38 13.72 -9.16
CA GLU A 88 11.43 14.55 -8.39
C GLU A 88 10.02 14.34 -8.94
N SER A 89 9.41 13.22 -8.55
CA SER A 89 7.97 13.03 -8.71
C SER A 89 7.24 13.83 -7.62
N ASP A 90 6.91 15.08 -7.90
CA ASP A 90 6.06 15.93 -7.05
C ASP A 90 4.60 15.44 -7.08
N VAL A 91 4.34 14.33 -6.38
CA VAL A 91 3.00 13.74 -6.26
C VAL A 91 2.36 14.23 -4.97
N THR A 92 1.71 15.40 -4.98
CA THR A 92 0.76 15.72 -3.90
C THR A 92 -0.53 14.89 -4.05
N VAL A 93 -1.46 14.99 -3.08
CA VAL A 93 -2.76 14.27 -3.15
C VAL A 93 -3.56 14.68 -4.40
N ILE A 94 -3.27 15.84 -5.00
CA ILE A 94 -3.97 16.35 -6.18
C ILE A 94 -2.96 16.44 -7.34
N SER A 95 -2.66 15.30 -7.96
CA SER A 95 -1.91 15.26 -9.22
C SER A 95 -2.83 14.88 -10.38
N LYS A 96 -2.79 15.67 -11.45
CA LYS A 96 -3.52 15.38 -12.69
C LYS A 96 -2.86 14.25 -13.49
N GLU A 97 -1.62 13.91 -13.17
CA GLU A 97 -0.78 12.99 -13.95
C GLU A 97 -0.69 11.59 -13.33
N THR A 98 -1.22 11.39 -12.12
CA THR A 98 -1.25 10.07 -11.51
C THR A 98 -2.29 9.17 -12.15
N VAL A 99 -1.93 7.90 -12.34
CA VAL A 99 -2.75 6.89 -13.05
C VAL A 99 -3.77 6.23 -12.11
N THR A 100 -3.62 6.38 -10.79
CA THR A 100 -4.51 5.79 -9.78
C THR A 100 -5.35 6.81 -9.01
N ASN A 101 -6.66 6.58 -8.92
CA ASN A 101 -7.64 7.53 -8.35
C ASN A 101 -7.98 7.31 -6.86
N VAL A 102 -6.99 7.00 -6.03
CA VAL A 102 -7.24 6.31 -4.73
C VAL A 102 -6.78 7.11 -3.53
N GLY A 103 -6.95 8.41 -3.64
CA GLY A 103 -7.11 9.28 -2.48
C GLY A 103 -8.18 10.30 -2.81
N PRO A 104 -8.40 11.30 -1.95
CA PRO A 104 -9.16 12.47 -2.32
C PRO A 104 -8.34 13.29 -3.34
N ARG A 105 -8.28 12.79 -4.58
CA ARG A 105 -7.54 13.38 -5.71
C ARG A 105 -8.47 14.28 -6.52
N PHE A 106 -8.03 14.71 -7.71
CA PHE A 106 -8.72 15.71 -8.52
C PHE A 106 -10.20 15.37 -8.80
N GLU A 107 -10.54 14.10 -8.98
CA GLU A 107 -11.91 13.63 -9.26
C GLU A 107 -12.84 13.78 -8.05
N TRP A 108 -12.28 13.79 -6.84
CA TRP A 108 -13.04 13.96 -5.60
C TRP A 108 -13.14 15.41 -5.21
N PHE A 109 -12.31 16.28 -5.78
CA PHE A 109 -12.40 17.71 -5.55
C PHE A 109 -13.82 18.25 -5.87
N PRO A 110 -14.47 17.90 -7.01
CA PRO A 110 -15.88 18.23 -7.25
C PRO A 110 -16.87 17.72 -6.20
N LEU A 111 -16.63 16.56 -5.59
CA LEU A 111 -17.48 16.01 -4.51
C LEU A 111 -17.22 16.76 -3.20
N ALA A 112 -15.96 17.02 -2.89
CA ALA A 112 -15.53 17.72 -1.70
C ALA A 112 -16.01 19.18 -1.70
N VAL A 113 -15.90 19.92 -2.81
CA VAL A 113 -16.41 21.32 -2.85
C VAL A 113 -17.93 21.43 -2.71
N ARG A 114 -18.68 20.33 -2.83
CA ARG A 114 -20.13 20.29 -2.57
C ARG A 114 -20.46 20.04 -1.11
N ASP A 115 -19.49 19.62 -0.31
CA ASP A 115 -19.67 19.26 1.08
C ASP A 115 -18.58 19.84 2.00
N GLU A 116 -18.98 20.71 2.93
CA GLU A 116 -18.04 21.46 3.76
C GLU A 116 -17.16 20.56 4.65
N ALA A 117 -17.74 19.55 5.30
CA ALA A 117 -16.99 18.65 6.18
C ALA A 117 -15.94 17.87 5.37
N PHE A 118 -16.35 17.35 4.21
CA PHE A 118 -15.48 16.60 3.33
C PHE A 118 -14.38 17.47 2.73
N PHE A 119 -14.70 18.69 2.29
CA PHE A 119 -13.72 19.68 1.83
C PHE A 119 -12.62 19.89 2.87
N HIS A 120 -13.01 20.23 4.11
CA HIS A 120 -12.04 20.45 5.18
C HIS A 120 -11.21 19.20 5.50
N ALA A 121 -11.80 18.00 5.48
CA ALA A 121 -11.06 16.76 5.69
C ALA A 121 -10.04 16.53 4.55
N LEU A 122 -10.46 16.71 3.30
CA LEU A 122 -9.60 16.60 2.12
C LEU A 122 -8.43 17.60 2.16
N ILE A 123 -8.70 18.88 2.46
CA ILE A 123 -7.62 19.88 2.56
C ILE A 123 -6.65 19.51 3.68
N SER A 124 -7.14 19.06 4.84
CA SER A 124 -6.25 18.61 5.91
C SER A 124 -5.38 17.43 5.47
N SER A 125 -5.94 16.43 4.78
CA SER A 125 -5.17 15.30 4.24
C SER A 125 -4.12 15.77 3.23
N THR A 126 -4.49 16.71 2.37
CA THR A 126 -3.59 17.31 1.36
C THR A 126 -2.47 18.11 2.00
N SER A 127 -2.76 18.96 2.99
CA SER A 127 -1.74 19.70 3.73
C SER A 127 -0.78 18.76 4.48
N SER A 128 -1.31 17.67 5.05
CA SER A 128 -0.48 16.65 5.70
C SER A 128 0.49 16.01 4.70
N HIS A 129 -0.01 15.65 3.52
CA HIS A 129 0.80 15.04 2.49
C HIS A 129 1.82 16.02 1.89
N ALA A 130 1.45 17.28 1.68
CA ALA A 130 2.37 18.30 1.18
C ALA A 130 3.51 18.57 2.17
N ALA A 131 3.18 18.77 3.46
CA ALA A 131 4.18 18.93 4.53
C ALA A 131 5.13 17.73 4.59
N TYR A 132 4.56 16.54 4.37
CA TYR A 132 5.29 15.30 4.34
C TYR A 132 6.31 15.19 3.20
N LEU A 133 5.90 15.47 1.97
CA LEU A 133 6.80 15.46 0.80
C LEU A 133 7.93 16.49 0.96
N GLN A 134 7.60 17.64 1.53
CA GLN A 134 8.55 18.72 1.80
C GLN A 134 9.43 18.46 3.03
N GLN A 135 9.17 17.40 3.80
CA GLN A 135 9.86 17.08 5.06
C GLN A 135 9.83 18.26 6.05
N VAL A 136 8.70 18.96 6.12
CA VAL A 136 8.45 20.07 7.05
C VAL A 136 7.42 19.69 8.10
N GLU A 137 7.35 20.48 9.17
CA GLU A 137 6.29 20.33 10.17
C GLU A 137 4.91 20.62 9.57
N LEU A 138 3.88 20.02 10.17
CA LEU A 138 2.50 20.22 9.74
C LEU A 138 2.12 21.70 9.87
N PRO A 139 1.67 22.36 8.79
CA PRO A 139 1.35 23.78 8.83
C PRO A 139 0.11 24.04 9.69
N PRO A 140 -0.07 25.26 10.24
CA PRO A 140 -1.26 25.63 11.00
C PRO A 140 -2.59 25.37 10.26
N SER A 141 -2.59 25.49 8.93
CA SER A 141 -3.74 25.20 8.08
C SER A 141 -4.21 23.74 8.19
N PHE A 142 -3.29 22.78 8.34
CA PHE A 142 -3.62 21.38 8.60
C PHE A 142 -4.54 21.24 9.82
N PHE A 143 -4.13 21.82 10.94
CA PHE A 143 -4.85 21.72 12.20
C PHE A 143 -6.19 22.45 12.14
N PHE A 144 -6.22 23.61 11.48
CA PHE A 144 -7.47 24.36 11.24
C PHE A 144 -8.48 23.51 10.46
N HIS A 145 -8.10 23.04 9.26
CA HIS A 145 -9.00 22.27 8.41
C HIS A 145 -9.43 20.96 9.08
N ARG A 146 -8.50 20.26 9.73
CA ARG A 146 -8.82 19.03 10.46
C ARG A 146 -9.81 19.28 11.60
N GLY A 147 -9.59 20.33 12.40
CA GLY A 147 -10.45 20.70 13.51
C GLY A 147 -11.87 21.04 13.04
N THR A 148 -12.00 21.84 11.99
CA THR A 148 -13.30 22.19 11.39
C THR A 148 -14.03 20.97 10.85
N ALA A 149 -13.34 20.08 10.12
CA ALA A 149 -13.95 18.86 9.61
C ALA A 149 -14.47 17.95 10.74
N ILE A 150 -13.72 17.79 11.83
CA ILE A 150 -14.14 17.02 13.00
C ILE A 150 -15.38 17.65 13.65
N GLN A 151 -15.39 18.97 13.82
CA GLN A 151 -16.55 19.68 14.39
C GLN A 151 -17.81 19.43 13.55
N LEU A 152 -17.74 19.71 12.24
CA LEU A 152 -18.87 19.53 11.32
C LEU A 152 -19.34 18.07 11.27
N LEU A 153 -18.40 17.13 11.26
CA LEU A 153 -18.70 15.71 11.29
C LEU A 153 -19.45 15.31 12.56
N ASN A 154 -18.99 15.76 13.73
CA ASN A 154 -19.65 15.46 15.01
C ASN A 154 -21.07 16.03 15.06
N GLU A 155 -21.28 17.26 14.57
CA GLU A 155 -22.61 17.88 14.48
C GLU A 155 -23.56 17.12 13.53
N ARG A 156 -23.02 16.50 12.48
CA ARG A 156 -23.77 15.66 11.52
C ARG A 156 -24.13 14.30 12.12
N ILE A 157 -23.16 13.62 12.72
CA ILE A 157 -23.36 12.32 13.38
C ILE A 157 -24.38 12.46 14.53
N ALA A 158 -24.31 13.54 15.31
CA ALA A 158 -25.27 13.80 16.39
C ALA A 158 -26.73 13.95 15.90
N ARG A 159 -26.92 14.26 14.62
CA ARG A 159 -28.23 14.35 13.94
C ARG A 159 -28.58 13.10 13.14
N GLY A 160 -27.76 12.05 13.19
CA GLY A 160 -27.98 10.82 12.42
C GLY A 160 -27.67 10.92 10.93
N ALA A 161 -26.94 11.93 10.49
CA ALA A 161 -26.61 12.10 9.07
C ALA A 161 -25.70 10.98 8.58
N HIS A 162 -26.03 10.44 7.41
CA HIS A 162 -25.30 9.36 6.74
C HIS A 162 -25.20 9.61 5.23
N ASP A 163 -25.22 10.88 4.84
CA ASP A 163 -25.02 11.33 3.47
C ASP A 163 -23.59 11.08 2.97
N GLU A 164 -23.42 11.17 1.65
CA GLU A 164 -22.14 10.92 0.97
C GLU A 164 -20.99 11.79 1.48
N GLY A 165 -21.24 13.06 1.82
CA GLY A 165 -20.24 13.96 2.38
C GLY A 165 -19.75 13.50 3.75
N THR A 166 -20.68 13.08 4.60
CA THR A 166 -20.37 12.47 5.91
C THR A 166 -19.54 11.20 5.77
N ILE A 167 -19.93 10.29 4.87
CA ILE A 167 -19.21 9.02 4.61
C ILE A 167 -17.78 9.29 4.13
N ASN A 168 -17.62 10.15 3.12
CA ASN A 168 -16.29 10.49 2.58
C ASN A 168 -15.40 11.16 3.62
N THR A 169 -15.96 12.03 4.47
CA THR A 169 -15.23 12.68 5.57
C THR A 169 -14.63 11.64 6.52
N VAL A 170 -15.43 10.66 6.97
CA VAL A 170 -14.95 9.58 7.86
C VAL A 170 -13.94 8.68 7.14
N ALA A 171 -14.18 8.38 5.87
CA ALA A 171 -13.27 7.58 5.06
C ALA A 171 -11.90 8.26 4.89
N VAL A 172 -11.82 9.59 4.69
CA VAL A 172 -10.56 10.34 4.67
C VAL A 172 -9.80 10.17 5.99
N PHE A 173 -10.46 10.35 7.14
CA PHE A 173 -9.80 10.18 8.44
C PHE A 173 -9.34 8.75 8.67
N CYS A 174 -10.17 7.75 8.36
CA CYS A 174 -9.81 6.35 8.47
C CYS A 174 -8.59 5.99 7.61
N GLN A 175 -8.58 6.47 6.36
CA GLN A 175 -7.48 6.26 5.43
C GLN A 175 -6.19 6.91 5.94
N GLN A 176 -6.25 8.16 6.43
CA GLN A 176 -5.10 8.84 6.98
C GLN A 176 -4.50 8.07 8.17
N GLU A 177 -5.32 7.66 9.15
CA GLU A 177 -4.80 6.90 10.30
C GLU A 177 -4.26 5.53 9.88
N SER A 178 -4.83 4.90 8.85
CA SER A 178 -4.33 3.64 8.29
C SER A 178 -2.97 3.80 7.62
N PHE A 179 -2.81 4.84 6.79
CA PHE A 179 -1.55 5.16 6.09
C PHE A 179 -0.45 5.64 7.03
N GLU A 180 -0.80 6.24 8.15
CA GLU A 180 0.14 6.59 9.22
C GLU A 180 0.48 5.39 10.13
N GLY A 181 -0.08 4.21 9.88
CA GLY A 181 0.18 2.99 10.66
C GLY A 181 -0.44 3.01 12.07
N ARG A 182 -1.42 3.87 12.33
CA ARG A 182 -2.06 4.05 13.65
C ARG A 182 -3.25 3.12 13.81
N ALA A 183 -2.96 1.85 14.03
CA ALA A 183 -3.95 0.76 14.07
C ALA A 183 -5.17 1.04 14.97
N GLU A 184 -4.99 1.48 16.22
CA GLU A 184 -6.13 1.72 17.15
C GLU A 184 -7.09 2.81 16.66
N LYS A 185 -6.55 3.89 16.08
CA LYS A 185 -7.36 4.97 15.51
C LYS A 185 -8.02 4.53 14.21
N ALA A 186 -7.30 3.81 13.36
CA ALA A 186 -7.86 3.20 12.15
C ALA A 186 -9.04 2.27 12.50
N LEU A 187 -8.94 1.46 13.56
CA LEU A 187 -10.04 0.60 14.05
C LEU A 187 -11.28 1.42 14.43
N THR A 188 -11.08 2.51 15.15
CA THR A 188 -12.18 3.39 15.59
C THR A 188 -12.89 3.99 14.37
N HIS A 189 -12.14 4.51 13.40
CA HIS A 189 -12.71 5.13 12.22
C HIS A 189 -13.35 4.14 11.26
N ILE A 190 -12.76 2.95 11.04
CA ILE A 190 -13.37 1.94 10.15
C ILE A 190 -14.70 1.43 10.73
N ASN A 191 -14.78 1.22 12.05
CA ASN A 191 -16.03 0.83 12.70
C ASN A 191 -17.09 1.92 12.55
N GLY A 192 -16.72 3.19 12.72
CA GLY A 192 -17.63 4.32 12.47
C GLY A 192 -18.08 4.40 11.01
N LEU A 193 -17.14 4.24 10.07
CA LEU A 193 -17.42 4.25 8.64
C LEU A 193 -18.44 3.15 8.26
N LEU A 194 -18.22 1.92 8.72
CA LEU A 194 -19.12 0.79 8.43
C LEU A 194 -20.53 1.01 8.98
N GLN A 195 -20.67 1.61 10.16
CA GLN A 195 -21.98 1.94 10.72
C GLN A 195 -22.72 2.97 9.85
N ILE A 196 -22.04 4.03 9.42
CA ILE A 196 -22.65 5.09 8.59
C ILE A 196 -22.97 4.55 7.19
N VAL A 197 -22.07 3.77 6.58
CA VAL A 197 -22.32 3.11 5.28
C VAL A 197 -23.49 2.14 5.38
N SER A 198 -23.60 1.38 6.48
CA SER A 198 -24.75 0.50 6.71
C SER A 198 -26.05 1.29 6.84
N ALA A 199 -26.03 2.44 7.53
CA ALA A 199 -27.20 3.32 7.66
C ALA A 199 -27.64 3.89 6.30
N ALA A 200 -26.70 4.16 5.39
CA ALA A 200 -26.96 4.59 4.02
C ALA A 200 -27.42 3.47 3.05
N GLY A 201 -27.78 2.29 3.56
CA GLY A 201 -28.21 1.15 2.75
C GLY A 201 -27.07 0.22 2.30
N GLY A 202 -25.89 0.36 2.88
CA GLY A 202 -24.72 -0.49 2.63
C GLY A 202 -23.82 -0.01 1.49
N PRO A 203 -22.68 -0.70 1.25
CA PRO A 203 -21.66 -0.27 0.28
C PRO A 203 -22.14 -0.34 -1.18
N HIS A 204 -23.25 -1.02 -1.46
CA HIS A 204 -23.86 -1.11 -2.79
C HIS A 204 -25.10 -0.23 -2.95
N SER A 205 -25.38 0.64 -1.98
CA SER A 205 -26.48 1.59 -2.07
C SER A 205 -26.42 2.41 -3.36
N GLN A 206 -27.59 2.65 -3.95
CA GLN A 206 -27.72 3.52 -5.13
C GLN A 206 -27.49 4.99 -4.78
N GLU A 207 -27.57 5.35 -3.49
CA GLU A 207 -27.33 6.71 -2.99
C GLU A 207 -25.84 7.05 -2.96
N LEU A 208 -24.95 6.05 -2.96
CA LEU A 208 -23.50 6.27 -2.99
C LEU A 208 -23.01 6.35 -4.43
N SER A 209 -22.28 7.41 -4.77
CA SER A 209 -21.61 7.49 -6.06
C SER A 209 -20.58 6.37 -6.22
N PRO A 210 -20.23 5.99 -7.45
CA PRO A 210 -19.16 5.04 -7.71
C PRO A 210 -17.81 5.45 -7.07
N HIS A 211 -17.55 6.74 -6.89
CA HIS A 211 -16.33 7.25 -6.29
C HIS A 211 -16.30 6.98 -4.79
N THR A 212 -17.38 7.32 -4.09
CA THR A 212 -17.51 7.04 -2.64
C THR A 212 -17.46 5.54 -2.35
N ARG A 213 -18.10 4.71 -3.18
CA ARG A 213 -17.99 3.25 -3.01
C ARG A 213 -16.54 2.76 -3.06
N ARG A 214 -15.76 3.21 -4.04
CA ARG A 214 -14.33 2.87 -4.13
C ARG A 214 -13.52 3.42 -2.97
N HIS A 215 -13.83 4.63 -2.50
CA HIS A 215 -13.17 5.19 -1.32
C HIS A 215 -13.37 4.28 -0.11
N VAL A 216 -14.62 3.87 0.12
CA VAL A 216 -14.98 2.98 1.23
C VAL A 216 -14.23 1.65 1.11
N TYR A 217 -14.16 1.05 -0.08
CA TYR A 217 -13.41 -0.20 -0.30
C TYR A 217 -11.90 -0.06 -0.11
N LEU A 218 -11.30 1.00 -0.65
CA LEU A 218 -9.88 1.30 -0.43
C LEU A 218 -9.60 1.48 1.06
N THR A 219 -10.47 2.22 1.75
CA THR A 219 -10.32 2.52 3.18
C THR A 219 -10.38 1.25 4.01
N ASP A 220 -11.30 0.33 3.69
CA ASP A 220 -11.38 -0.99 4.31
C ASP A 220 -10.11 -1.82 4.07
N LEU A 221 -9.58 -1.83 2.84
CA LEU A 221 -8.32 -2.52 2.52
C LEU A 221 -7.14 -1.93 3.29
N ALA A 222 -6.97 -0.60 3.30
CA ALA A 222 -5.90 0.07 4.04
C ALA A 222 -6.01 -0.20 5.55
N ALA A 223 -7.22 -0.12 6.10
CA ALA A 223 -7.48 -0.44 7.50
C ALA A 223 -7.14 -1.91 7.81
N SER A 224 -7.51 -2.85 6.94
CA SER A 224 -7.21 -4.28 7.14
C SER A 224 -5.71 -4.55 7.24
N ILE A 225 -4.90 -3.84 6.45
CA ILE A 225 -3.43 -3.92 6.49
C ILE A 225 -2.90 -3.36 7.81
N ALA A 226 -3.35 -2.17 8.21
CA ALA A 226 -2.93 -1.55 9.46
C ALA A 226 -3.28 -2.45 10.67
N LEU A 227 -4.48 -3.02 10.67
CA LEU A 227 -5.05 -3.84 11.74
C LEU A 227 -4.59 -5.29 11.75
N MET A 228 -3.87 -5.76 10.72
CA MET A 228 -3.58 -7.18 10.52
C MET A 228 -4.85 -8.05 10.55
N SER A 229 -5.90 -7.58 9.89
CA SER A 229 -7.20 -8.26 9.83
C SER A 229 -7.59 -8.60 8.40
N LYS A 230 -8.69 -9.34 8.26
CA LYS A 230 -9.39 -9.40 6.97
C LYS A 230 -10.11 -8.09 6.64
N PRO A 231 -10.22 -7.72 5.36
CA PRO A 231 -11.15 -6.69 4.91
C PRO A 231 -12.56 -7.03 5.43
N LEU A 232 -13.26 -6.03 5.95
CA LEU A 232 -14.58 -6.19 6.54
C LEU A 232 -15.67 -6.17 5.47
N LEU A 233 -15.39 -5.55 4.32
CA LEU A 233 -16.30 -5.48 3.18
C LEU A 233 -16.02 -6.58 2.16
N ARG A 234 -17.09 -7.24 1.73
CA ARG A 234 -17.04 -8.17 0.60
C ARG A 234 -16.66 -7.43 -0.68
N PRO A 235 -15.75 -7.97 -1.51
CA PRO A 235 -15.38 -7.36 -2.77
C PRO A 235 -16.60 -7.02 -3.62
N ALA A 236 -16.67 -5.80 -4.15
CA ALA A 236 -17.60 -5.47 -5.22
C ALA A 236 -17.16 -6.04 -6.58
N LEU A 237 -15.85 -6.25 -6.73
CA LEU A 237 -15.21 -6.75 -7.92
C LEU A 237 -15.10 -8.27 -7.86
N ASP A 238 -15.21 -8.91 -9.03
CA ASP A 238 -15.02 -10.35 -9.15
C ASP A 238 -13.53 -10.69 -9.13
N VAL A 239 -13.03 -11.14 -7.99
CA VAL A 239 -11.61 -11.53 -7.83
C VAL A 239 -11.31 -12.94 -8.37
N THR A 240 -12.33 -13.68 -8.82
CA THR A 240 -12.17 -15.07 -9.29
C THR A 240 -11.72 -15.17 -10.74
N ASP A 241 -11.80 -14.08 -11.50
CA ASP A 241 -11.30 -13.96 -12.87
C ASP A 241 -10.18 -12.91 -12.96
N PRO A 242 -8.94 -13.24 -12.57
CA PRO A 242 -7.82 -12.31 -12.66
C PRO A 242 -7.50 -11.88 -14.10
N GLU A 243 -7.79 -12.71 -15.12
CA GLU A 243 -7.47 -12.38 -16.52
C GLU A 243 -8.24 -11.15 -17.00
N LYS A 244 -9.49 -10.98 -16.55
CA LYS A 244 -10.31 -9.78 -16.81
C LYS A 244 -9.62 -8.49 -16.36
N TYR A 245 -8.88 -8.53 -15.26
CA TYR A 245 -8.25 -7.35 -14.66
C TYR A 245 -6.78 -7.21 -15.01
N PHE A 246 -6.05 -8.30 -15.20
CA PHE A 246 -4.60 -8.26 -15.44
C PHE A 246 -4.24 -8.44 -16.91
N ARG A 247 -5.20 -8.75 -17.79
CA ARG A 247 -4.97 -9.25 -19.15
C ARG A 247 -4.26 -10.60 -19.14
N LYS A 248 -4.41 -11.35 -20.22
CA LYS A 248 -3.70 -12.62 -20.39
C LYS A 248 -2.19 -12.44 -20.22
N PRO A 249 -1.49 -13.30 -19.47
CA PRO A 249 -0.03 -13.21 -19.35
C PRO A 249 0.63 -13.47 -20.71
N SER A 250 1.74 -12.79 -20.98
CA SER A 250 2.64 -13.19 -22.06
C SER A 250 3.22 -14.58 -21.77
N ALA A 251 3.76 -15.26 -22.79
CA ALA A 251 4.35 -16.59 -22.62
C ALA A 251 5.48 -16.59 -21.57
N ILE A 252 6.30 -15.53 -21.55
CA ILE A 252 7.39 -15.35 -20.58
C ILE A 252 6.80 -15.15 -19.17
N THR A 253 5.82 -14.26 -19.00
CA THR A 253 5.16 -14.02 -17.71
C THR A 253 4.54 -15.30 -17.16
N ALA A 254 3.82 -16.06 -17.99
CA ALA A 254 3.16 -17.30 -17.60
C ALA A 254 4.17 -18.37 -17.16
N SER A 255 5.26 -18.53 -17.92
CA SER A 255 6.34 -19.47 -17.61
C SER A 255 7.04 -19.11 -16.29
N HIS A 256 7.35 -17.83 -16.10
CA HIS A 256 7.99 -17.31 -14.90
C HIS A 256 7.13 -17.49 -13.65
N ALA A 257 5.85 -17.07 -13.71
CA ALA A 257 4.90 -17.23 -12.62
C ALA A 257 4.70 -18.71 -12.25
N LYS A 258 4.57 -19.59 -13.25
CA LYS A 258 4.49 -21.04 -13.02
C LYS A 258 5.73 -21.60 -12.34
N THR A 259 6.92 -21.22 -12.81
CA THR A 259 8.20 -21.66 -12.22
C THR A 259 8.34 -21.19 -10.77
N PHE A 260 7.95 -19.94 -10.50
CA PHE A 260 7.91 -19.38 -9.15
C PHE A 260 6.95 -20.16 -8.24
N GLY A 261 5.73 -20.44 -8.70
CA GLY A 261 4.74 -21.26 -7.97
C GLY A 261 5.27 -22.66 -7.66
N VAL A 262 5.83 -23.36 -8.65
CA VAL A 262 6.41 -24.70 -8.45
C VAL A 262 7.56 -24.69 -7.44
N ARG A 263 8.46 -23.70 -7.50
CA ARG A 263 9.55 -23.54 -6.52
C ARG A 263 8.99 -23.33 -5.10
N LEU A 264 7.99 -22.45 -4.95
CA LEU A 264 7.32 -22.22 -3.68
C LEU A 264 6.60 -23.47 -3.15
N TYR A 265 5.89 -24.21 -4.00
CA TYR A 265 5.20 -25.43 -3.63
C TYR A 265 6.20 -26.48 -3.13
N ASN A 266 7.27 -26.73 -3.89
CA ASN A 266 8.29 -27.71 -3.53
C ASN A 266 8.98 -27.37 -2.21
N PHE A 267 9.13 -26.08 -1.92
CA PHE A 267 9.76 -25.62 -0.67
C PHE A 267 8.81 -25.65 0.53
N SER A 268 7.56 -25.24 0.36
CA SER A 268 6.61 -25.01 1.46
C SER A 268 5.53 -26.08 1.61
N ASN A 269 5.37 -26.94 0.61
CA ASN A 269 4.27 -27.90 0.46
C ASN A 269 2.88 -27.28 0.64
N SER A 270 2.70 -26.02 0.19
CA SER A 270 1.47 -25.25 0.38
C SER A 270 0.84 -24.84 -0.95
N THR A 271 -0.49 -24.97 -1.05
CA THR A 271 -1.29 -24.52 -2.21
C THR A 271 -1.32 -23.00 -2.37
N LEU A 272 -0.88 -22.24 -1.35
CA LEU A 272 -0.69 -20.78 -1.46
C LEU A 272 0.39 -20.39 -2.48
N SER A 273 1.19 -21.35 -2.94
CA SER A 273 2.14 -21.19 -4.05
C SER A 273 1.46 -20.82 -5.38
N ASP A 274 0.33 -21.44 -5.73
CA ASP A 274 -0.44 -21.11 -6.94
C ASP A 274 -1.03 -19.69 -6.84
N HIS A 275 -1.45 -19.33 -5.63
CA HIS A 275 -1.96 -18.00 -5.32
C HIS A 275 -0.85 -16.94 -5.43
N ALA A 276 0.35 -17.24 -4.90
CA ALA A 276 1.51 -16.38 -5.02
C ALA A 276 1.97 -16.21 -6.49
N ALA A 277 1.88 -17.26 -7.30
CA ALA A 277 2.14 -17.18 -8.74
C ALA A 277 1.15 -16.26 -9.45
N THR A 278 -0.13 -16.35 -9.10
CA THR A 278 -1.18 -15.47 -9.64
C THR A 278 -0.93 -14.00 -9.26
N VAL A 279 -0.54 -13.75 -8.01
CA VAL A 279 -0.14 -12.41 -7.55
C VAL A 279 1.08 -11.89 -8.30
N LEU A 280 2.12 -12.70 -8.51
CA LEU A 280 3.31 -12.30 -9.26
C LEU A 280 2.96 -11.90 -10.69
N TRP A 281 2.12 -12.68 -11.38
CA TRP A 281 1.62 -12.33 -12.70
C TRP A 281 0.82 -11.02 -12.68
N GLY A 282 -0.13 -10.87 -11.76
CA GLY A 282 -0.94 -9.65 -11.64
C GLY A 282 -0.08 -8.40 -11.38
N LEU A 283 0.90 -8.52 -10.48
CA LEU A 283 1.85 -7.46 -10.18
C LEU A 283 2.63 -7.03 -11.43
N ARG A 284 3.14 -8.00 -12.20
CA ARG A 284 3.85 -7.76 -13.47
C ARG A 284 2.98 -7.00 -14.47
N ASN A 285 1.83 -7.57 -14.80
CA ASN A 285 1.00 -7.05 -15.88
C ASN A 285 0.42 -5.67 -15.52
N VAL A 286 0.01 -5.46 -14.27
CA VAL A 286 -0.49 -4.15 -13.84
C VAL A 286 0.63 -3.09 -13.85
N SER A 287 1.86 -3.46 -13.49
CA SER A 287 3.02 -2.57 -13.63
C SER A 287 3.36 -2.25 -15.08
N GLU A 288 3.26 -3.22 -15.99
CA GLU A 288 3.46 -3.01 -17.43
C GLU A 288 2.41 -2.06 -17.99
N ILE A 289 1.13 -2.27 -17.65
CA ILE A 289 0.03 -1.36 -18.01
C ILE A 289 0.34 0.05 -17.51
N LEU A 290 0.71 0.21 -16.23
CA LEU A 290 1.09 1.51 -15.69
C LEU A 290 2.23 2.19 -16.48
N GLN A 291 3.25 1.42 -16.85
CA GLN A 291 4.37 1.93 -17.63
C GLN A 291 3.95 2.35 -19.04
N THR A 292 3.13 1.55 -19.73
CA THR A 292 2.60 1.91 -21.06
C THR A 292 1.71 3.14 -21.03
N ILE A 293 0.94 3.35 -19.95
CA ILE A 293 0.15 4.56 -19.72
C ILE A 293 1.08 5.77 -19.54
N ARG A 294 2.10 5.66 -18.69
CA ARG A 294 3.09 6.73 -18.46
C ARG A 294 3.86 7.11 -19.72
N ASN A 295 4.17 6.12 -20.56
CA ASN A 295 4.84 6.34 -21.83
C ASN A 295 3.91 6.92 -22.92
N GLY A 296 2.61 7.08 -22.63
CA GLY A 296 1.61 7.56 -23.58
C GLY A 296 1.33 6.59 -24.73
N THR A 297 1.89 5.37 -24.70
CA THR A 297 1.69 4.34 -25.71
C THR A 297 0.35 3.65 -25.58
N GLU A 298 -0.16 3.62 -24.36
CA GLU A 298 -1.50 3.18 -24.05
C GLU A 298 -2.26 4.37 -23.46
N ARG A 299 -3.48 4.61 -23.94
CA ARG A 299 -4.37 5.52 -23.24
C ARG A 299 -4.97 4.75 -22.09
N LEU A 300 -5.14 5.41 -20.95
CA LEU A 300 -6.20 5.05 -20.02
C LEU A 300 -7.47 4.83 -20.85
N ASP A 301 -7.97 3.60 -20.95
CA ASP A 301 -9.04 3.20 -21.86
C ASP A 301 -10.24 4.20 -21.72
N THR A 302 -10.39 5.15 -22.67
CA THR A 302 -11.04 6.50 -22.49
C THR A 302 -12.60 6.51 -22.44
N PRO A 303 -13.35 7.65 -22.25
CA PRO A 303 -12.96 9.08 -22.22
C PRO A 303 -13.70 10.01 -21.21
N LEU A 304 -13.93 9.65 -19.94
CA LEU A 304 -14.56 10.54 -18.94
C LEU A 304 -13.74 10.56 -17.63
N ALA A 305 -14.10 11.42 -16.65
CA ALA A 305 -13.47 11.52 -15.31
C ALA A 305 -13.61 10.24 -14.43
N THR A 306 -13.79 9.12 -15.11
CA THR A 306 -14.31 7.80 -14.76
C THR A 306 -13.22 6.74 -14.99
N ASP A 307 -11.94 7.09 -14.79
CA ASP A 307 -10.74 6.24 -14.88
C ASP A 307 -10.63 5.24 -13.71
N ILE A 308 -11.71 4.50 -13.62
CA ILE A 308 -12.11 3.58 -12.59
C ILE A 308 -11.36 2.25 -12.74
N GLN A 309 -11.06 1.87 -13.98
CA GLN A 309 -10.64 0.51 -14.28
C GLN A 309 -9.25 0.21 -13.77
N PHE A 310 -8.26 1.10 -13.95
CA PHE A 310 -6.92 0.85 -13.40
C PHE A 310 -6.97 0.72 -11.86
N THR A 311 -7.77 1.56 -11.21
CA THR A 311 -8.03 1.45 -9.76
C THR A 311 -8.63 0.10 -9.38
N ASP A 312 -9.60 -0.40 -10.16
CA ASP A 312 -10.22 -1.71 -9.97
C ASP A 312 -9.19 -2.85 -10.17
N ARG A 313 -8.26 -2.72 -11.15
CA ARG A 313 -7.15 -3.68 -11.34
C ARG A 313 -6.27 -3.75 -10.08
N VAL A 314 -5.90 -2.60 -9.53
CA VAL A 314 -5.08 -2.55 -8.31
C VAL A 314 -5.86 -3.06 -7.09
N GLU A 315 -7.17 -2.78 -6.97
CA GLU A 315 -8.00 -3.33 -5.89
C GLU A 315 -8.07 -4.87 -5.94
N VAL A 316 -8.29 -5.45 -7.13
CA VAL A 316 -8.28 -6.91 -7.30
C VAL A 316 -6.94 -7.49 -6.87
N LEU A 317 -5.83 -6.85 -7.24
CA LEU A 317 -4.50 -7.27 -6.82
C LEU A 317 -4.29 -7.18 -5.30
N GLU A 318 -4.72 -6.10 -4.65
CA GLU A 318 -4.67 -5.95 -3.19
C GLU A 318 -5.44 -7.07 -2.47
N ARG A 319 -6.63 -7.41 -3.00
CA ARG A 319 -7.45 -8.51 -2.46
C ARG A 319 -6.82 -9.87 -2.67
N LEU A 320 -6.19 -10.11 -3.82
CA LEU A 320 -5.43 -11.35 -4.06
C LEU A 320 -4.19 -11.43 -3.18
N ILE A 321 -3.60 -10.34 -2.72
CA ILE A 321 -2.44 -10.41 -1.82
C ILE A 321 -2.83 -10.78 -0.39
N HIS A 322 -4.07 -10.49 0.03
CA HIS A 322 -4.53 -10.68 1.40
C HIS A 322 -4.28 -12.10 1.97
N PRO A 323 -4.63 -13.22 1.28
CA PRO A 323 -4.35 -14.57 1.76
C PRO A 323 -2.87 -14.93 1.88
N LEU A 324 -1.95 -14.14 1.29
CA LEU A 324 -0.51 -14.39 1.39
C LEU A 324 0.07 -13.92 2.72
N TRP A 325 -0.51 -12.90 3.36
CA TRP A 325 0.04 -12.34 4.60
C TRP A 325 -0.85 -12.47 5.82
N TYR A 326 -2.15 -12.70 5.60
CA TYR A 326 -3.12 -12.94 6.65
C TYR A 326 -3.45 -14.43 6.78
N VAL A 327 -3.53 -14.91 8.01
CA VAL A 327 -3.86 -16.30 8.34
C VAL A 327 -5.07 -16.29 9.26
N ASP A 328 -6.18 -16.86 8.81
CA ASP A 328 -7.41 -16.97 9.61
C ASP A 328 -7.24 -17.94 10.80
N ASP A 329 -6.52 -19.06 10.59
CA ASP A 329 -6.31 -20.08 11.61
C ASP A 329 -4.88 -20.03 12.19
N PRO A 330 -4.69 -19.55 13.44
CA PRO A 330 -3.37 -19.49 14.07
C PRO A 330 -2.75 -20.87 14.35
N VAL A 331 -3.52 -21.97 14.26
CA VAL A 331 -3.02 -23.33 14.51
C VAL A 331 -2.18 -23.86 13.34
N ALA A 332 -2.41 -23.36 12.13
CA ALA A 332 -1.67 -23.71 10.92
C ALA A 332 -0.83 -22.51 10.45
N PRO A 333 0.33 -22.24 11.08
CA PRO A 333 1.14 -21.07 10.72
C PRO A 333 1.62 -21.19 9.27
N GLN A 334 1.31 -20.16 8.49
CA GLN A 334 1.82 -20.03 7.14
C GLN A 334 3.34 -19.83 7.14
N HIS A 335 4.01 -20.43 6.16
CA HIS A 335 5.46 -20.25 6.00
C HIS A 335 5.81 -18.75 5.84
N PRO A 336 6.83 -18.21 6.53
CA PRO A 336 7.17 -16.78 6.51
C PRO A 336 7.34 -16.18 5.11
N ILE A 337 7.85 -16.95 4.15
CA ILE A 337 8.04 -16.51 2.75
C ILE A 337 6.78 -15.93 2.11
N PHE A 338 5.61 -16.51 2.37
CA PHE A 338 4.36 -15.99 1.81
C PHE A 338 3.99 -14.66 2.44
N ARG A 339 4.16 -14.54 3.76
CA ARG A 339 3.84 -13.31 4.49
C ARG A 339 4.75 -12.17 4.09
N THR A 340 6.06 -12.42 3.98
CA THR A 340 7.01 -11.41 3.55
C THR A 340 6.80 -11.02 2.09
N PHE A 341 6.46 -11.98 1.22
CA PHE A 341 6.08 -11.68 -0.16
C PHE A 341 4.80 -10.84 -0.24
N GLY A 342 3.75 -11.21 0.49
CA GLY A 342 2.50 -10.46 0.53
C GLY A 342 2.68 -9.02 1.01
N TRP A 343 3.41 -8.81 2.12
CA TRP A 343 3.70 -7.47 2.61
C TRP A 343 4.58 -6.66 1.66
N ALA A 344 5.58 -7.28 1.02
CA ALA A 344 6.41 -6.60 0.02
C ALA A 344 5.58 -6.19 -1.21
N CYS A 345 4.63 -7.02 -1.63
CA CYS A 345 3.67 -6.67 -2.68
C CYS A 345 2.79 -5.50 -2.25
N CYS A 346 2.31 -5.45 -0.99
CA CYS A 346 1.58 -4.29 -0.48
C CYS A 346 2.43 -3.02 -0.58
N ILE A 347 3.70 -3.04 -0.11
CA ILE A 347 4.60 -1.89 -0.23
C ILE A 347 4.74 -1.47 -1.71
N TYR A 348 4.98 -2.42 -2.61
CA TYR A 348 5.11 -2.13 -4.03
C TYR A 348 3.82 -1.54 -4.62
N ILE A 349 2.65 -2.09 -4.29
CA ILE A 349 1.36 -1.55 -4.72
C ILE A 349 1.20 -0.13 -4.24
N TYR A 350 1.37 0.14 -2.95
CA TYR A 350 1.09 1.46 -2.40
C TYR A 350 2.11 2.50 -2.88
N THR A 351 3.37 2.13 -3.10
CA THR A 351 4.41 3.08 -3.55
C THR A 351 4.48 3.25 -5.06
N THR A 352 4.29 2.18 -5.82
CA THR A 352 4.50 2.17 -7.28
C THR A 352 3.18 2.25 -8.02
N LEU A 353 2.21 1.38 -7.71
CA LEU A 353 0.95 1.32 -8.45
C LEU A 353 -0.02 2.42 -8.03
N ARG A 354 -0.17 2.63 -6.72
CA ARG A 354 -0.98 3.69 -6.11
C ARG A 354 -0.23 5.03 -6.04
N GLU A 355 1.08 5.04 -6.32
CA GLU A 355 1.91 6.26 -6.33
C GLU A 355 1.84 7.06 -5.02
N LEU A 356 1.71 6.39 -3.88
CA LEU A 356 1.77 7.04 -2.58
C LEU A 356 3.22 7.23 -2.13
N PRO A 357 3.51 8.19 -1.23
CA PRO A 357 4.84 8.39 -0.70
C PRO A 357 5.43 7.10 -0.11
N LYS A 358 6.70 6.89 -0.42
CA LYS A 358 7.45 5.73 0.07
C LYS A 358 7.60 5.77 1.58
N GLU A 359 7.62 6.96 2.16
CA GLU A 359 7.89 7.13 3.58
C GLU A 359 6.66 6.80 4.46
N LEU A 360 5.44 6.69 3.88
CA LEU A 360 4.19 6.55 4.66
C LEU A 360 4.33 5.55 5.81
N GLY A 361 3.78 5.89 6.98
CA GLY A 361 3.93 5.08 8.19
C GLY A 361 3.53 3.61 8.01
N MET A 362 2.54 3.35 7.16
CA MET A 362 2.12 2.00 6.77
C MET A 362 3.24 1.22 6.05
N ASN A 363 4.01 1.86 5.16
CA ASN A 363 5.10 1.21 4.44
C ASN A 363 6.27 0.89 5.36
N ALA A 364 6.66 1.82 6.24
CA ALA A 364 7.68 1.60 7.25
C ALA A 364 7.28 0.47 8.22
N MET A 365 6.02 0.47 8.66
CA MET A 365 5.43 -0.57 9.47
C MET A 365 5.45 -1.95 8.78
N LEU A 366 5.11 -2.03 7.48
CA LEU A 366 5.17 -3.27 6.71
C LEU A 366 6.61 -3.76 6.54
N ALA A 367 7.56 -2.87 6.28
CA ALA A 367 8.97 -3.23 6.23
C ALA A 367 9.42 -3.79 7.59
N ASN A 368 9.07 -3.15 8.70
CA ASN A 368 9.39 -3.67 10.03
C ASN A 368 8.79 -5.07 10.27
N ARG A 369 7.54 -5.33 9.84
CA ARG A 369 6.92 -6.66 9.90
C ARG A 369 7.72 -7.71 9.11
N ILE A 370 8.19 -7.36 7.90
CA ILE A 370 9.04 -8.23 7.08
C ILE A 370 10.35 -8.52 7.80
N LYS A 371 11.03 -7.50 8.34
CA LYS A 371 12.26 -7.66 9.11
C LYS A 371 12.06 -8.64 10.27
N VAL A 372 11.07 -8.40 11.12
CA VAL A 372 10.79 -9.25 12.29
C VAL A 372 10.47 -10.69 11.86
N ALA A 373 9.69 -10.88 10.79
CA ALA A 373 9.38 -12.22 10.29
C ALA A 373 10.61 -12.97 9.74
N LEU A 374 11.54 -12.26 9.10
CA LEU A 374 12.80 -12.85 8.62
C LEU A 374 13.77 -13.13 9.76
N GLU A 375 13.89 -12.25 10.76
CA GLU A 375 14.73 -12.46 11.95
C GLU A 375 14.28 -13.66 12.78
N LEU A 376 12.97 -13.89 12.85
CA LEU A 376 12.37 -15.04 13.54
C LEU A 376 12.35 -16.32 12.69
N CYS A 377 12.78 -16.26 11.42
CA CYS A 377 12.79 -17.43 10.54
C CYS A 377 14.05 -18.28 10.80
N PRO A 378 13.92 -19.51 11.33
CA PRO A 378 15.07 -20.37 11.62
C PRO A 378 15.85 -20.74 10.34
N ASP A 379 15.15 -20.81 9.21
CA ASP A 379 15.68 -21.22 7.91
C ASP A 379 16.01 -20.03 7.00
N LEU A 380 16.26 -18.84 7.57
CA LEU A 380 16.53 -17.62 6.78
C LEU A 380 17.66 -17.82 5.76
N ASN A 381 18.75 -18.50 6.11
CA ASN A 381 19.85 -18.76 5.17
C ASN A 381 19.43 -19.71 4.04
N VAL A 382 18.58 -20.70 4.31
CA VAL A 382 18.03 -21.60 3.29
C VAL A 382 17.11 -20.81 2.36
N LEU A 383 16.28 -19.93 2.90
CA LEU A 383 15.45 -19.01 2.13
C LEU A 383 16.29 -18.12 1.22
N LEU A 384 17.31 -17.45 1.77
CA LEU A 384 18.24 -16.59 1.04
C LEU A 384 18.92 -17.35 -0.11
N ALA A 385 19.31 -18.61 0.11
CA ALA A 385 19.92 -19.43 -0.92
C ALA A 385 18.92 -19.90 -2.00
N THR A 386 17.68 -20.22 -1.60
CA THR A 386 16.67 -20.84 -2.48
C THR A 386 15.91 -19.81 -3.32
N PHE A 387 15.65 -18.62 -2.78
CA PHE A 387 14.82 -17.57 -3.38
C PHE A 387 15.58 -16.23 -3.49
N GLN A 388 16.80 -16.29 -4.00
CA GLN A 388 17.70 -15.14 -4.13
C GLN A 388 17.07 -13.98 -4.89
N ASP A 389 16.40 -14.26 -6.00
CA ASP A 389 15.68 -13.33 -6.87
C ASP A 389 14.56 -12.59 -6.11
N LEU A 390 13.65 -13.35 -5.49
CA LEU A 390 12.56 -12.81 -4.70
C LEU A 390 13.08 -11.98 -3.53
N LEU A 391 14.02 -12.52 -2.75
CA LEU A 391 14.46 -11.89 -1.52
C LEU A 391 15.30 -10.65 -1.80
N LEU A 392 16.11 -10.63 -2.85
CA LEU A 392 16.81 -9.43 -3.27
C LEU A 392 15.82 -8.32 -3.63
N TRP A 393 14.79 -8.63 -4.42
CA TRP A 393 13.72 -7.68 -4.73
C TRP A 393 13.02 -7.18 -3.45
N GLN A 394 12.68 -8.07 -2.51
CA GLN A 394 12.09 -7.68 -1.22
C GLN A 394 13.03 -6.74 -0.44
N MET A 395 14.34 -7.01 -0.39
CA MET A 395 15.29 -6.17 0.35
C MET A 395 15.36 -4.75 -0.21
N PHE A 396 15.33 -4.59 -1.53
CA PHE A 396 15.31 -3.26 -2.16
C PHE A 396 13.98 -2.52 -1.94
N VAL A 397 12.85 -3.21 -2.14
CA VAL A 397 11.52 -2.63 -1.90
C VAL A 397 11.37 -2.19 -0.44
N CYS A 398 11.77 -3.05 0.50
CA CYS A 398 11.69 -2.74 1.92
C CYS A 398 12.71 -1.69 2.34
N GLY A 399 13.96 -1.80 1.89
CA GLY A 399 15.03 -0.86 2.22
C GLY A 399 14.71 0.58 1.80
N ARG A 400 13.97 0.76 0.69
CA ARG A 400 13.51 2.07 0.22
C ARG A 400 12.50 2.74 1.16
N VAL A 401 11.65 1.96 1.83
CA VAL A 401 10.56 2.48 2.70
C VAL A 401 10.85 2.33 4.20
N ALA A 402 11.85 1.54 4.56
CA ALA A 402 12.18 1.26 5.95
C ALA A 402 12.67 2.51 6.69
N ASP A 403 12.35 2.56 7.98
CA ASP A 403 12.94 3.50 8.91
C ASP A 403 14.47 3.40 8.90
N PHE A 404 15.14 4.52 9.16
CA PHE A 404 16.61 4.60 9.16
C PHE A 404 17.26 3.51 10.02
N ARG A 405 16.62 3.10 11.12
CA ARG A 405 17.10 2.06 12.05
C ARG A 405 17.03 0.64 11.45
N ASP A 406 16.12 0.40 10.53
CA ASP A 406 15.87 -0.91 9.93
C ASP A 406 16.55 -1.09 8.58
N ARG A 407 16.89 -0.01 7.88
CA ARG A 407 17.64 -0.06 6.59
C ARG A 407 18.91 -0.92 6.62
N PRO A 408 19.76 -0.88 7.67
CA PRO A 408 20.95 -1.72 7.72
C PRO A 408 20.66 -3.22 7.65
N PHE A 409 19.52 -3.67 8.19
CA PHE A 409 19.12 -5.08 8.14
C PHE A 409 18.89 -5.53 6.69
N PHE A 410 18.10 -4.76 5.92
CA PHE A 410 17.79 -5.07 4.52
C PHE A 410 19.03 -5.01 3.64
N ALA A 411 19.87 -3.98 3.83
CA ALA A 411 21.14 -3.86 3.13
C ALA A 411 22.05 -5.07 3.41
N GLN A 412 22.17 -5.49 4.67
CA GLN A 412 22.98 -6.65 5.04
C GLN A 412 22.48 -7.95 4.39
N GLN A 413 21.17 -8.20 4.34
CA GLN A 413 20.66 -9.40 3.67
C GLN A 413 20.85 -9.33 2.16
N ALA A 414 20.66 -8.15 1.54
CA ALA A 414 20.93 -7.95 0.11
C ALA A 414 22.41 -8.22 -0.21
N THR A 415 23.34 -7.68 0.58
CA THR A 415 24.78 -7.92 0.42
C THR A 415 25.12 -9.40 0.47
N LYS A 416 24.52 -10.19 1.37
CA LYS A 416 24.74 -11.65 1.41
C LYS A 416 24.34 -12.32 0.10
N ILE A 417 23.19 -11.97 -0.47
CA ILE A 417 22.72 -12.53 -1.76
C ILE A 417 23.69 -12.14 -2.88
N LEU A 418 24.06 -10.85 -2.96
CA LEU A 418 24.96 -10.34 -3.99
C LEU A 418 26.36 -10.99 -3.92
N MET A 419 26.90 -11.18 -2.72
CA MET A 419 28.18 -11.88 -2.51
C MET A 419 28.12 -13.35 -2.97
N ILE A 420 27.02 -14.06 -2.67
CA ILE A 420 26.83 -15.46 -3.12
C ILE A 420 26.79 -15.52 -4.65
N ARG A 421 26.16 -14.53 -5.29
CA ARG A 421 26.07 -14.41 -6.75
C ARG A 421 27.31 -13.84 -7.42
N LYS A 422 28.26 -13.31 -6.63
CA LYS A 422 29.47 -12.60 -7.11
C LYS A 422 29.12 -11.40 -8.01
N ILE A 423 28.05 -10.70 -7.66
CA ILE A 423 27.60 -9.49 -8.36
C ILE A 423 28.09 -8.28 -7.58
N GLU A 424 28.94 -7.48 -8.20
CA GLU A 424 29.53 -6.28 -7.61
C GLU A 424 29.21 -5.01 -8.41
N ASP A 425 28.92 -5.17 -9.70
CA ASP A 425 28.64 -4.06 -10.61
C ASP A 425 27.26 -3.43 -10.31
N PRO A 426 27.15 -2.09 -10.15
CA PRO A 426 25.88 -1.43 -9.84
C PRO A 426 24.77 -1.68 -10.86
N ASP A 427 25.08 -1.72 -12.15
CA ASP A 427 24.08 -1.95 -13.20
C ASP A 427 23.60 -3.40 -13.17
N GLU A 428 24.52 -4.36 -12.93
CA GLU A 428 24.18 -5.77 -12.74
C GLU A 428 23.33 -6.01 -11.48
N ILE A 429 23.61 -5.28 -10.39
CA ILE A 429 22.79 -5.30 -9.15
C ILE A 429 21.36 -4.86 -9.47
N MET A 430 21.20 -3.74 -10.18
CA MET A 430 19.89 -3.20 -10.53
C MET A 430 19.15 -4.12 -11.49
N ALA A 431 19.80 -4.61 -12.54
CA ALA A 431 19.24 -5.58 -13.48
C ALA A 431 18.79 -6.85 -12.76
N THR A 432 19.59 -7.35 -11.81
CA THR A 432 19.27 -8.54 -11.03
C THR A 432 18.10 -8.32 -10.08
N ALA A 433 18.04 -7.18 -9.39
CA ALA A 433 16.90 -6.84 -8.53
C ALA A 433 15.60 -6.68 -9.32
N MET A 434 15.69 -6.13 -10.54
CA MET A 434 14.55 -5.97 -11.44
C MET A 434 14.13 -7.28 -12.09
N SER A 435 15.04 -8.24 -12.31
CA SER A 435 14.77 -9.51 -12.98
C SER A 435 13.65 -10.35 -12.32
N PHE A 436 13.40 -10.16 -11.02
CA PHE A 436 12.30 -10.85 -10.36
C PHE A 436 10.93 -10.47 -10.94
N LEU A 437 10.71 -9.17 -11.19
CA LEU A 437 9.49 -8.68 -11.83
C LEU A 437 9.63 -8.62 -13.35
N TRP A 438 10.82 -8.48 -13.91
CA TRP A 438 11.05 -8.29 -15.35
C TRP A 438 12.17 -9.19 -15.91
N PRO A 439 12.00 -10.53 -15.91
CA PRO A 439 13.03 -11.46 -16.42
C PRO A 439 13.42 -11.23 -17.89
N GLU A 440 12.51 -10.76 -18.74
CA GLU A 440 12.75 -10.49 -20.16
C GLU A 440 13.79 -9.40 -20.41
N ARG A 441 13.95 -8.44 -19.47
CA ARG A 441 14.91 -7.34 -19.62
C ARG A 441 16.37 -7.81 -19.55
N GLN A 442 16.62 -9.05 -19.17
CA GLN A 442 17.96 -9.64 -19.16
C GLN A 442 18.38 -10.22 -20.51
N VAL A 443 17.44 -10.45 -21.43
CA VAL A 443 17.71 -11.20 -22.67
C VAL A 443 18.21 -10.30 -23.80
N ASP A 444 17.82 -9.02 -23.81
CA ASP A 444 18.06 -8.11 -24.94
C ASP A 444 19.53 -7.65 -25.09
N ASP A 445 20.34 -7.65 -24.02
CA ASP A 445 21.73 -7.17 -24.10
C ASP A 445 22.68 -8.16 -24.79
N GLY A 446 22.29 -9.43 -24.94
CA GLY A 446 23.14 -10.49 -25.49
C GLY A 446 23.09 -10.63 -27.02
N GLU A 447 21.98 -10.29 -27.67
CA GLU A 447 21.80 -10.51 -29.11
C GLU A 447 22.28 -9.33 -29.98
N ALA A 448 22.39 -8.12 -29.42
CA ALA A 448 22.85 -6.95 -30.17
C ALA A 448 24.36 -6.95 -30.49
N GLN A 449 25.19 -7.72 -29.78
CA GLN A 449 26.65 -7.70 -29.96
C GLN A 449 27.21 -8.70 -31.01
N TYR A 450 26.39 -9.59 -31.58
CA TYR A 450 26.86 -10.59 -32.56
C TYR A 450 26.39 -10.35 -34.01
N GLY A 451 25.74 -9.21 -34.29
CA GLY A 451 25.16 -8.91 -35.61
C GLY A 451 26.07 -8.20 -36.63
N GLU A 452 27.15 -7.52 -36.22
CA GLU A 452 28.02 -6.77 -37.16
C GLU A 452 29.23 -7.60 -37.60
N GLY A 453 28.95 -8.70 -38.30
CA GLY A 453 29.94 -9.55 -38.98
C GLY A 453 29.76 -9.65 -40.50
N SER A 454 28.88 -8.84 -41.10
CA SER A 454 28.74 -8.76 -42.55
C SER A 454 29.90 -7.96 -43.15
N THR A 455 30.83 -8.71 -43.73
CA THR A 455 31.97 -8.24 -44.53
C THR A 455 31.54 -7.25 -45.61
N PRO A 456 32.28 -6.15 -45.83
CA PRO A 456 32.01 -5.25 -46.94
C PRO A 456 32.37 -5.94 -48.26
N THR A 457 31.35 -6.30 -49.04
CA THR A 457 31.51 -6.69 -50.45
C THR A 457 32.20 -5.57 -51.21
N LYS A 458 33.43 -5.85 -51.68
CA LYS A 458 34.20 -4.95 -52.55
C LYS A 458 33.41 -4.61 -53.82
N PRO A 459 33.37 -3.34 -54.25
CA PRO A 459 32.85 -3.01 -55.57
C PRO A 459 33.77 -3.59 -56.66
N GLY A 460 33.17 -4.30 -57.60
CA GLY A 460 33.85 -4.90 -58.75
C GLY A 460 34.48 -3.83 -59.63
N ASN A 461 35.74 -4.08 -60.02
CA ASN A 461 36.43 -3.39 -61.09
C ASN A 461 35.78 -3.75 -62.44
N GLU A 462 35.03 -2.82 -63.03
CA GLU A 462 34.80 -2.82 -64.48
C GLU A 462 36.01 -2.19 -65.17
N ARG A 463 36.79 -3.01 -65.87
CA ARG A 463 37.80 -2.55 -66.82
C ARG A 463 37.11 -2.07 -68.10
N ARG A 464 37.43 -0.85 -68.52
CA ARG A 464 37.53 -0.51 -69.94
C ARG A 464 38.98 -0.73 -70.40
N ASP A 465 39.06 -1.16 -71.65
CA ASP A 465 40.22 -1.39 -72.53
C ASP A 465 40.99 -2.71 -72.37
#